data_AF-A0A7C3E3D3-F1
#
_entry.id   AF-A0A7C3E3D3-F1
#
_cell.length_a   1.000
_cell.length_b   1.000
_cell.length_c   1.000
_cell.angle_alpha   90.00
_cell.angle_beta   90.00
_cell.angle_gamma   90.00
#
_symmetry.space_group_name_H-M   'P 1'
#
loop_
_entity.id
_entity.type
_entity.pdbx_description
1 polymer ?
#
loop_
_entity_poly.entity_id
_entity_poly.type
_entity_poly.pdbx_seq_one_letter_code
_entity_poly.pdbx_strand_id
1 'polypeptide(L)'
;MTILAPVMMLKFLDLFFIVFHTGFTLFNLAGWIWKKTRKVHLITIGLTLISWFVLGIWYGWGYCVCTDWHWQVREAMGEPIPFHSYIQFLVSELTGWVPDRGLTDVMTLCVFLLCILLSVYVNRRLFSRFFKRRVS
;
A
#
# COMPACT_ATOMS: atom_id res chain seq x y z
N MET A 1 -4.77 17.24 32.00
CA MET A 1 -5.41 16.20 31.16
C MET A 1 -5.59 16.60 29.69
N THR A 2 -5.42 17.87 29.31
CA THR A 2 -5.67 18.38 27.94
C THR A 2 -4.58 18.08 26.91
N ILE A 3 -3.33 17.81 27.32
CA ILE A 3 -2.21 17.52 26.39
C ILE A 3 -2.00 16.01 26.16
N LEU A 4 -2.51 15.15 27.04
CA LEU A 4 -2.31 13.70 26.94
C LEU A 4 -3.23 13.05 25.90
N ALA A 5 -4.46 13.53 25.75
CA ALA A 5 -5.40 13.04 24.74
C ALA A 5 -4.88 13.14 23.29
N PRO A 6 -4.31 14.29 22.83
CA PRO A 6 -3.77 14.37 21.47
C PRO A 6 -2.56 13.45 21.26
N VAL A 7 -1.67 13.29 22.26
CA VAL A 7 -0.51 12.39 22.14
C VAL A 7 -0.94 10.93 22.05
N MET A 8 -1.92 10.50 22.86
CA MET A 8 -2.45 9.13 22.80
C MET A 8 -3.16 8.85 21.48
N MET A 9 -3.86 9.85 20.93
CA MET A 9 -4.50 9.75 19.62
C MET A 9 -3.45 9.58 18.50
N LEU A 10 -2.39 10.39 18.48
CA LEU A 10 -1.33 10.28 17.47
C LEU A 10 -0.63 8.91 17.51
N LYS A 11 -0.32 8.39 18.70
CA LYS A 11 0.25 7.03 18.86
C LYS A 11 -0.69 5.93 18.38
N PHE A 12 -2.00 6.10 18.59
CA PHE A 12 -2.98 5.17 18.04
C PHE A 12 -3.01 5.23 16.51
N LEU A 13 -2.97 6.42 15.92
CA LEU A 13 -2.92 6.61 14.47
C LEU A 13 -1.66 6.01 13.85
N ASP A 14 -0.50 6.22 14.48
CA ASP A 14 0.79 5.61 14.10
C ASP A 14 0.69 4.08 14.06
N LEU A 15 0.27 3.46 15.17
CA LEU A 15 0.07 2.02 15.24
C LEU A 15 -0.95 1.54 14.20
N PHE A 16 -2.06 2.27 14.02
CA PHE A 16 -3.07 1.96 13.03
C PHE A 16 -2.46 1.93 11.63
N PHE A 17 -1.67 2.94 11.24
CA PHE A 17 -1.06 3.00 9.92
C PHE A 17 -0.02 1.91 9.71
N ILE A 18 0.79 1.57 10.72
CA ILE A 18 1.71 0.43 10.65
C ILE A 18 0.92 -0.86 10.39
N VAL A 19 -0.04 -1.18 11.24
CA VAL A 19 -0.84 -2.43 11.13
C VAL A 19 -1.62 -2.47 9.82
N PHE A 20 -2.28 -1.38 9.46
CA PHE A 20 -3.08 -1.27 8.25
C PHE A 20 -2.21 -1.45 7.00
N HIS A 21 -1.09 -0.75 6.89
CA HIS A 21 -0.24 -0.88 5.72
C HIS A 21 0.44 -2.25 5.65
N THR A 22 0.85 -2.85 6.77
CA THR A 22 1.36 -4.23 6.78
C THR A 22 0.30 -5.19 6.25
N GLY A 23 -0.91 -5.12 6.80
CA GLY A 23 -2.03 -5.96 6.35
C GLY A 23 -2.38 -5.74 4.88
N PHE A 24 -2.45 -4.48 4.45
CA PHE A 24 -2.77 -4.10 3.08
C PHE A 24 -1.68 -4.54 2.09
N THR A 25 -0.40 -4.38 2.46
CA THR A 25 0.74 -4.85 1.65
C THR A 25 0.71 -6.37 1.51
N LEU A 26 0.57 -7.11 2.61
CA LEU A 26 0.46 -8.58 2.57
C LEU A 26 -0.77 -9.03 1.76
N PHE A 27 -1.87 -8.31 1.87
CA PHE A 27 -3.06 -8.59 1.07
C PHE A 27 -2.81 -8.35 -0.43
N ASN A 28 -2.12 -7.28 -0.82
CA ASN A 28 -1.76 -7.05 -2.23
C ASN A 28 -0.71 -8.05 -2.75
N LEU A 29 0.07 -8.69 -1.87
CA LEU A 29 1.00 -9.75 -2.25
C LEU A 29 0.32 -11.10 -2.50
N ALA A 30 -0.66 -11.48 -1.67
CA ALA A 30 -1.23 -12.83 -1.65
C ALA A 30 -2.74 -12.91 -1.91
N GLY A 31 -3.45 -11.79 -1.92
CA GLY A 31 -4.93 -11.74 -1.98
C GLY A 31 -5.53 -12.28 -3.28
N TRP A 32 -4.74 -12.38 -4.34
CA TRP A 32 -5.14 -13.01 -5.61
C TRP A 32 -5.24 -14.55 -5.55
N ILE A 33 -4.61 -15.20 -4.56
CA ILE A 33 -4.54 -16.66 -4.44
C ILE A 33 -5.96 -17.24 -4.24
N TRP A 34 -6.69 -16.76 -3.23
CA TRP A 34 -8.00 -17.30 -2.86
C TRP A 34 -9.12 -16.80 -3.78
N LYS A 35 -9.96 -17.75 -4.26
CA LYS A 35 -11.08 -17.44 -5.17
C LYS A 35 -12.06 -16.39 -4.60
N LYS A 36 -12.28 -16.37 -3.28
CA LYS A 36 -13.20 -15.45 -2.60
C LYS A 36 -12.68 -14.01 -2.59
N THR A 37 -11.37 -13.80 -2.50
CA THR A 37 -10.75 -12.48 -2.35
C THR A 37 -10.30 -11.86 -3.68
N ARG A 38 -10.20 -12.63 -4.76
CA ARG A 38 -9.72 -12.16 -6.09
C ARG A 38 -10.33 -10.86 -6.60
N LYS A 39 -11.64 -10.65 -6.40
CA LYS A 39 -12.31 -9.42 -6.82
C LYS A 39 -11.89 -8.22 -5.97
N VAL A 40 -11.84 -8.42 -4.65
CA VAL A 40 -11.40 -7.40 -3.70
C VAL A 40 -9.94 -7.05 -3.96
N HIS A 41 -9.09 -8.06 -4.13
CA HIS A 41 -7.69 -7.89 -4.50
C HIS A 41 -7.50 -7.09 -5.79
N LEU A 42 -8.29 -7.37 -6.83
CA LEU A 42 -8.23 -6.62 -8.08
C LEU A 42 -8.57 -5.13 -7.86
N ILE A 43 -9.53 -4.82 -6.99
CA ILE A 43 -9.87 -3.45 -6.61
C ILE A 43 -8.72 -2.81 -5.83
N THR A 44 -8.21 -3.47 -4.78
CA THR A 44 -7.16 -2.90 -3.93
C THR A 44 -5.87 -2.65 -4.70
N ILE A 45 -5.41 -3.63 -5.50
CA ILE A 45 -4.20 -3.47 -6.30
C ILE A 45 -4.38 -2.42 -7.41
N GLY A 46 -5.60 -2.27 -7.93
CA GLY A 46 -5.95 -1.21 -8.86
C GLY A 46 -5.93 0.18 -8.22
N LEU A 47 -6.44 0.32 -7.00
CA LEU A 47 -6.34 1.57 -6.22
C LEU A 47 -4.88 1.92 -5.93
N THR A 48 -4.06 0.94 -5.57
CA THR A 48 -2.62 1.13 -5.40
C THR A 48 -1.96 1.59 -6.70
N LEU A 49 -2.30 0.96 -7.83
CA LEU A 49 -1.77 1.36 -9.15
C LEU A 49 -2.14 2.81 -9.48
N ILE A 50 -3.40 3.21 -9.26
CA ILE A 50 -3.85 4.58 -9.47
C ILE A 50 -3.10 5.54 -8.55
N SER A 51 -2.93 5.20 -7.28
CA SER A 51 -2.17 6.04 -6.35
C SER A 51 -0.72 6.24 -6.79
N TRP A 52 -0.06 5.16 -7.20
CA TRP A 52 1.36 5.20 -7.58
C TRP A 52 1.62 5.90 -8.90
N PHE A 53 0.78 5.66 -9.91
CA PHE A 53 1.04 6.13 -11.28
C PHE A 53 0.20 7.34 -11.69
N VAL A 54 -0.98 7.54 -11.12
CA VAL A 54 -1.80 8.72 -11.40
C VAL A 54 -1.44 9.81 -10.40
N LEU A 55 -1.63 9.58 -9.10
CA LEU A 55 -1.28 10.58 -8.09
C LEU A 55 0.23 10.83 -8.03
N GLY A 56 1.04 9.80 -8.26
CA GLY A 56 2.49 9.94 -8.29
C GLY A 56 3.05 10.87 -9.38
N ILE A 57 2.28 11.23 -10.41
CA ILE A 57 2.69 12.26 -11.38
C ILE A 57 2.87 13.63 -10.70
N TRP A 58 2.03 13.94 -9.70
CA TRP A 58 2.09 15.21 -8.97
C TRP A 58 2.91 15.12 -7.68
N TYR A 59 2.81 14.00 -6.97
CA TYR A 59 3.36 13.87 -5.62
C TYR A 59 4.63 13.01 -5.53
N GLY A 60 5.04 12.35 -6.64
CA GLY A 60 6.27 11.56 -6.72
C GLY A 60 6.04 10.05 -6.86
N TRP A 61 7.11 9.34 -7.20
CA TRP A 61 7.06 7.91 -7.47
C TRP A 61 6.61 7.09 -6.26
N GLY A 62 5.67 6.16 -6.46
CA GLY A 62 5.21 5.26 -5.40
C GLY A 62 4.26 5.92 -4.39
N TYR A 63 3.70 7.09 -4.72
CA TYR A 63 2.85 7.87 -3.84
C TYR A 63 1.65 7.10 -3.28
N CYS A 64 1.40 7.26 -1.98
CA CYS A 64 0.20 6.77 -1.32
C CYS A 64 -0.36 7.79 -0.33
N VAL A 65 -1.64 8.14 -0.46
CA VAL A 65 -2.34 9.05 0.47
C VAL A 65 -2.25 8.56 1.92
N CYS A 66 -2.27 7.24 2.13
CA CYS A 66 -2.15 6.67 3.48
C CYS A 66 -0.74 6.84 4.05
N THR A 67 0.29 6.75 3.20
CA THR A 67 1.68 7.00 3.57
C THR A 67 1.90 8.46 3.93
N ASP A 68 1.40 9.38 3.11
CA ASP A 68 1.45 10.82 3.38
C ASP A 68 0.82 11.19 4.72
N TRP A 69 -0.37 10.64 4.98
CA TRP A 69 -1.05 10.89 6.24
C TRP A 69 -0.25 10.28 7.40
N HIS A 70 0.32 9.09 7.22
CA HIS A 70 1.17 8.51 8.24
C HIS A 70 2.40 9.39 8.53
N TRP A 71 3.05 9.95 7.50
CA TRP A 71 4.16 10.90 7.68
C TRP A 71 3.74 12.13 8.48
N GLN A 72 2.58 12.71 8.21
CA GLN A 72 2.05 13.85 8.98
C GLN A 72 1.81 13.50 10.46
N VAL A 73 1.32 12.28 10.73
CA VAL A 73 1.14 11.80 12.12
C VAL A 73 2.49 11.69 12.83
N ARG A 74 3.51 11.14 12.16
CA ARG A 74 4.87 10.98 12.69
C ARG A 74 5.54 12.33 12.94
N GLU A 75 5.39 13.27 12.01
CA GLU A 75 5.84 14.66 12.18
C GLU A 75 5.18 15.33 13.39
N ALA A 76 3.85 15.18 13.55
CA ALA A 76 3.12 15.73 14.69
C ALA A 76 3.53 15.10 16.03
N MET A 77 4.07 13.89 16.04
CA MET A 77 4.68 13.25 17.22
C MET A 77 6.11 13.72 17.50
N GLY A 78 6.73 14.48 16.61
CA GLY A 78 8.14 14.86 16.71
C GLY A 78 9.11 13.75 16.28
N GLU A 79 8.64 12.73 15.56
CA GLU A 79 9.43 11.60 15.08
C GLU A 79 9.42 11.50 13.54
N PRO A 80 9.93 12.51 12.82
CA PRO A 80 9.91 12.53 11.36
C PRO A 80 10.68 11.35 10.78
N ILE A 81 10.16 10.77 9.68
CA ILE A 81 10.73 9.59 9.06
C ILE A 81 11.80 10.00 8.03
N PRO A 82 13.02 9.42 8.08
CA PRO A 82 14.09 9.77 7.14
C PRO A 82 13.99 9.04 5.78
N PHE A 83 12.94 8.26 5.57
CA PHE A 83 12.75 7.41 4.38
C PHE A 83 11.69 7.99 3.45
N HIS A 84 11.99 8.00 2.15
CA HIS A 84 11.02 8.34 1.11
C HIS A 84 10.17 7.16 0.66
N SER A 85 10.61 5.93 0.94
CA SER A 85 9.92 4.69 0.55
C SER A 85 9.22 4.08 1.76
N TYR A 86 7.90 3.90 1.68
CA TYR A 86 7.14 3.34 2.79
C TYR A 86 7.55 1.90 3.12
N ILE A 87 7.90 1.09 2.10
CA ILE A 87 8.33 -0.29 2.33
C ILE A 87 9.68 -0.32 3.07
N GLN A 88 10.60 0.58 2.72
CA GLN A 88 11.88 0.72 3.44
C GLN A 88 11.63 1.08 4.91
N PHE A 89 10.76 2.07 5.17
CA PHE A 89 10.34 2.43 6.52
C PHE A 89 9.73 1.23 7.25
N LEU A 90 8.76 0.53 6.64
CA LEU A 90 8.05 -0.56 7.28
C LEU A 90 8.98 -1.74 7.63
N VAL A 91 9.94 -2.06 6.74
CA VAL A 91 10.95 -3.09 7.02
C VAL A 91 11.85 -2.66 8.17
N SER A 92 12.31 -1.41 8.16
CA SER A 92 13.12 -0.85 9.25
C SER A 92 12.39 -0.86 10.58
N GLU A 93 11.12 -0.47 10.59
CA GLU A 93 10.31 -0.38 11.81
C GLU A 93 10.01 -1.77 12.39
N LEU A 94 9.72 -2.76 11.53
CA LEU A 94 9.36 -4.11 11.97
C LEU A 94 10.57 -4.99 12.31
N THR A 95 11.72 -4.76 11.67
CA THR A 95 12.88 -5.67 11.77
C THR A 95 14.15 -5.02 12.32
N GLY A 96 14.21 -3.69 12.38
CA GLY A 96 15.42 -2.93 12.70
C GLY A 96 16.45 -2.88 11.57
N TRP A 97 16.21 -3.55 10.44
CA TRP A 97 17.12 -3.56 9.29
C TRP A 97 16.77 -2.44 8.31
N VAL A 98 17.75 -1.65 7.91
CA VAL A 98 17.60 -0.58 6.90
C VAL A 98 18.08 -1.10 5.54
N PRO A 99 17.16 -1.53 4.64
CA PRO A 99 17.56 -2.02 3.33
C PRO A 99 18.00 -0.86 2.43
N ASP A 100 18.79 -1.18 1.40
CA ASP A 100 19.12 -0.22 0.36
C ASP A 100 17.85 0.28 -0.34
N ARG A 101 17.78 1.59 -0.56
CA ARG A 101 16.60 2.24 -1.14
C ARG A 101 16.35 1.77 -2.58
N GLY A 102 17.39 1.75 -3.41
CA GLY A 102 17.29 1.37 -4.81
C GLY A 102 16.80 -0.07 -4.96
N LEU A 103 17.37 -0.98 -4.17
CA LEU A 103 16.94 -2.36 -4.11
C LEU A 103 15.47 -2.48 -3.67
N THR A 104 15.08 -1.78 -2.60
CA THR A 104 13.71 -1.84 -2.07
C THR A 104 12.68 -1.35 -3.08
N ASP A 105 12.96 -0.22 -3.75
CA ASP A 105 12.04 0.37 -4.72
C ASP A 105 11.90 -0.52 -5.97
N VAL A 106 13.01 -1.06 -6.49
CA VAL A 106 13.00 -2.00 -7.63
C VAL A 106 12.24 -3.27 -7.29
N MET A 107 12.55 -3.89 -6.14
CA MET A 107 11.88 -5.13 -5.73
C MET A 107 10.40 -4.93 -5.50
N THR A 108 10.01 -3.83 -4.84
CA THR A 108 8.59 -3.50 -4.62
C THR A 108 7.87 -3.34 -5.95
N LEU A 109 8.45 -2.62 -6.91
CA LEU A 109 7.86 -2.45 -8.24
C LEU A 109 7.73 -3.78 -8.99
N CYS A 110 8.80 -4.58 -9.05
CA CYS A 110 8.79 -5.86 -9.75
C CYS A 110 7.72 -6.81 -9.18
N VAL A 111 7.66 -6.94 -7.85
CA VAL A 111 6.67 -7.78 -7.18
C VAL A 111 5.26 -7.25 -7.37
N PHE A 112 5.08 -5.92 -7.31
CA PHE A 112 3.78 -5.29 -7.52
C PHE A 112 3.25 -5.54 -8.95
N LEU A 113 4.08 -5.35 -9.97
CA LEU A 113 3.73 -5.65 -11.36
C LEU A 113 3.38 -7.12 -11.56
N LEU A 114 4.15 -8.04 -10.96
CA LEU A 114 3.84 -9.47 -10.99
C LEU A 114 2.48 -9.76 -10.36
N CYS A 115 2.17 -9.17 -9.20
CA CYS A 115 0.88 -9.33 -8.52
C CYS A 115 -0.29 -8.79 -9.36
N ILE A 116 -0.09 -7.68 -10.10
CA ILE A 116 -1.09 -7.17 -11.05
C ILE A 116 -1.34 -8.18 -12.16
N LEU A 117 -0.29 -8.68 -12.82
CA LEU A 117 -0.41 -9.64 -13.92
C LEU A 117 -1.14 -10.91 -13.46
N LEU A 118 -0.77 -11.44 -12.30
CA LEU A 118 -1.42 -12.60 -11.70
C LEU A 118 -2.89 -12.32 -11.37
N SER A 119 -3.18 -11.15 -10.78
CA SER A 119 -4.55 -10.70 -10.45
C SER A 119 -5.43 -10.63 -11.70
N VAL A 120 -4.94 -10.05 -12.79
CA VAL A 120 -5.65 -9.99 -14.08
C VAL A 120 -5.87 -11.40 -14.64
N TYR A 121 -4.83 -12.23 -14.64
CA TYR A 121 -4.90 -13.60 -15.16
C TYR A 121 -5.96 -14.45 -14.43
N VAL A 122 -5.99 -14.42 -13.10
CA VAL A 122 -6.95 -15.20 -12.30
C VAL A 122 -8.38 -14.65 -12.37
N ASN A 123 -8.53 -13.36 -12.73
CA ASN A 123 -9.82 -12.69 -12.92
C ASN A 123 -10.29 -12.65 -14.38
N ARG A 124 -9.58 -13.24 -15.36
CA ARG A 124 -9.95 -13.21 -16.80
C ARG A 124 -11.40 -13.60 -17.11
N ARG A 125 -11.97 -14.55 -16.35
CA ARG A 125 -13.38 -14.99 -16.49
C ARG A 125 -14.41 -13.94 -16.03
N LEU A 126 -14.01 -13.04 -15.14
CA LEU A 126 -14.84 -11.90 -14.73
C LEU A 126 -14.94 -10.89 -15.88
N PHE A 127 -13.82 -10.57 -16.50
CA PHE A 127 -13.76 -9.64 -17.64
C PHE A 127 -14.54 -10.15 -18.85
N SER A 128 -14.44 -11.46 -19.17
CA SER A 128 -15.19 -12.03 -20.30
C SER A 128 -16.71 -11.96 -20.11
N ARG A 129 -17.22 -12.09 -18.87
CA ARG A 129 -18.65 -11.94 -18.55
C ARG A 129 -19.13 -10.49 -18.68
N PHE A 130 -18.28 -9.52 -18.34
CA PHE A 130 -18.61 -8.10 -18.48
C PHE A 130 -18.74 -7.70 -19.95
N PHE A 131 -17.85 -8.21 -20.81
CA PHE A 131 -17.91 -7.96 -22.25
C PHE A 131 -19.13 -8.63 -22.91
N LYS A 132 -19.45 -9.88 -22.52
CA LYS A 132 -20.58 -10.61 -23.09
C LYS A 132 -21.95 -10.02 -22.73
N ARG A 133 -22.08 -9.39 -21.56
CA ARG A 133 -23.32 -8.68 -21.13
C ARG A 133 -23.56 -7.34 -21.83
N ARG A 134 -22.54 -6.74 -22.44
CA ARG A 134 -22.65 -5.45 -23.13
C ARG A 134 -23.05 -5.58 -24.60
N VAL A 135 -23.09 -6.81 -25.12
CA VAL A 135 -23.37 -7.16 -26.53
C VAL A 135 -24.73 -7.89 -26.67
N SER A 136 -25.44 -8.12 -25.56
CA SER A 136 -26.83 -8.63 -25.55
C SER A 136 -27.78 -7.53 -25.11
#